data_AF-A0AAQ3XEX4-F1
#
_entry.id   AF-A0AAQ3XEX4-F1
#
_cell.length_a   1.000
_cell.length_b   1.000
_cell.length_c   1.000
_cell.angle_alpha   90.00
_cell.angle_beta   90.00
_cell.angle_gamma   90.00
#
_symmetry.space_group_name_H-M   'P 1'
#
loop_
_entity.id
_entity.type
_entity.pdbx_description
1 polymer ?
#
loop_
_entity_poly.entity_id
_entity_poly.type
_entity_poly.pdbx_seq_one_letter_code
_entity_poly.pdbx_strand_id
1 'polypeptide(L)'
;MSSGGSSSLCAGMEVRRSVEVPALGQAGDDEYYNPGAGRVSRLTRRRFPILDMVQMSPARVDVYPDAVLPPSWNLNGHSALDNGTTVFDGVVRAGQLLIVPQGYLVAGKAQGAEGFQYVSFETSPEPVVSHFAGARSVLRDLPVDVVAGSYGVSREEAMALKNNRRHEHGVFAPRPYYHQGHAGCRAQD
;
A
#
# COMPACT_ATOMS: atom_id res chain seq x y z
N MET A 1 -3.08 54.50 -0.60
CA MET A 1 -3.30 53.48 0.44
C MET A 1 -4.33 52.50 -0.12
N SER A 2 -3.90 51.32 -0.55
CA SER A 2 -4.82 50.25 -0.95
C SER A 2 -4.46 49.02 -0.13
N SER A 3 -5.15 48.86 1.01
CA SER A 3 -5.09 47.70 1.88
C SER A 3 -6.34 46.87 1.61
N GLY A 4 -6.24 45.92 0.69
CA GLY A 4 -7.39 45.12 0.25
C GLY A 4 -7.09 43.63 0.08
N GLY A 5 -6.06 43.10 0.76
CA GLY A 5 -5.67 41.69 0.63
C GLY A 5 -5.35 41.07 1.97
N SER A 6 -6.36 40.68 2.76
CA SER A 6 -6.10 39.86 3.97
C SER A 6 -7.32 39.09 4.51
N SER A 7 -8.53 39.22 3.94
CA SER A 7 -9.72 38.61 4.56
C SER A 7 -10.05 37.17 4.14
N SER A 8 -9.47 36.63 3.07
CA SER A 8 -9.82 35.28 2.60
C SER A 8 -8.92 34.15 3.13
N LEU A 9 -7.71 34.46 3.58
CA LEU A 9 -6.76 33.45 4.06
C LEU A 9 -7.05 32.99 5.49
N CYS A 10 -7.65 33.84 6.33
CA CYS A 10 -7.79 33.58 7.76
C CYS A 10 -9.20 33.16 8.22
N ALA A 11 -10.24 33.28 7.37
CA ALA A 11 -11.63 33.17 7.82
C ALA A 11 -12.45 32.02 7.20
N GLY A 12 -11.84 31.08 6.47
CA GLY A 12 -12.60 30.01 5.81
C GLY A 12 -11.86 28.72 5.47
N MET A 13 -10.62 28.55 5.96
CA MET A 13 -9.88 27.31 5.70
C MET A 13 -10.34 26.20 6.65
N GLU A 14 -10.80 25.08 6.10
CA GLU A 14 -10.99 23.86 6.89
C GLU A 14 -9.61 23.41 7.39
N VAL A 15 -9.41 23.41 8.71
CA VAL A 15 -8.13 23.03 9.36
C VAL A 15 -8.17 21.63 9.99
N ARG A 16 -9.34 20.99 9.99
CA ARG A 16 -9.54 19.65 10.54
C ARG A 16 -10.49 18.87 9.65
N ARG A 17 -10.06 17.68 9.24
CA ARG A 17 -10.89 16.69 8.56
C ARG A 17 -10.57 15.31 9.11
N SER A 18 -11.59 14.47 9.23
CA SER A 18 -11.39 13.07 9.61
C SER A 18 -10.84 12.28 8.42
N VAL A 19 -9.83 11.44 8.64
CA VAL A 19 -9.35 10.43 7.67
C VAL A 19 -10.26 9.21 7.72
N GLU A 20 -11.56 9.47 7.88
CA GLU A 20 -12.56 8.44 8.02
C GLU A 20 -12.74 7.71 6.69
N VAL A 21 -13.16 6.47 6.86
CA VAL A 21 -13.55 5.51 5.86
C VAL A 21 -14.90 5.98 5.29
N PRO A 22 -14.98 6.62 4.09
CA PRO A 22 -16.28 7.02 3.58
C PRO A 22 -17.16 5.80 3.27
N ALA A 23 -18.47 6.02 3.28
CA ALA A 23 -19.45 4.97 2.99
C ALA A 23 -19.20 4.30 1.63
N LEU A 24 -19.60 3.03 1.49
CA LEU A 24 -19.57 2.32 0.22
C LEU A 24 -20.20 3.17 -0.89
N GLY A 25 -19.46 3.39 -1.98
CA GLY A 25 -19.88 4.21 -3.12
C GLY A 25 -19.38 5.67 -3.13
N GLN A 26 -18.67 6.11 -2.09
CA GLN A 26 -17.99 7.42 -2.04
C GLN A 26 -16.45 7.33 -2.09
N ALA A 27 -15.92 6.13 -2.37
CA ALA A 27 -14.48 5.90 -2.46
C ALA A 27 -13.91 6.62 -3.69
N GLY A 28 -12.97 7.54 -3.46
CA GLY A 28 -12.15 8.14 -4.53
C GLY A 28 -10.96 7.25 -4.90
N ASP A 29 -10.17 7.68 -5.88
CA ASP A 29 -8.99 6.92 -6.37
C ASP A 29 -7.95 6.60 -5.28
N ASP A 30 -7.94 7.36 -4.19
CA ASP A 30 -7.00 7.23 -3.07
C ASP A 30 -7.51 6.25 -1.98
N GLU A 31 -8.55 5.46 -2.27
CA GLU A 31 -9.17 4.53 -1.33
C GLU A 31 -9.39 3.14 -1.89
N TYR A 32 -9.07 2.13 -1.09
CA TYR A 32 -9.14 0.72 -1.48
C TYR A 32 -9.87 -0.06 -0.41
N TYR A 33 -10.85 -0.87 -0.81
CA TYR A 33 -11.59 -1.73 0.10
C TYR A 33 -11.62 -3.17 -0.41
N ASN A 34 -11.28 -4.10 0.46
CA ASN A 34 -11.40 -5.53 0.23
C ASN A 34 -12.13 -6.15 1.43
N PRO A 35 -13.35 -6.69 1.25
CA PRO A 35 -14.16 -7.18 2.36
C PRO A 35 -13.54 -8.36 3.12
N GLY A 36 -12.58 -9.07 2.51
CA GLY A 36 -11.86 -10.16 3.18
C GLY A 36 -10.51 -9.75 3.77
N ALA A 37 -10.12 -8.48 3.66
CA ALA A 37 -8.74 -8.08 3.96
C ALA A 37 -8.59 -6.74 4.67
N GLY A 38 -9.50 -5.80 4.47
CA GLY A 38 -9.46 -4.50 5.12
C GLY A 38 -9.63 -3.33 4.15
N ARG A 39 -9.07 -2.18 4.54
CA ARG A 39 -9.24 -0.90 3.85
C ARG A 39 -8.05 0.02 3.99
N VAL A 40 -7.84 0.84 2.96
CA VAL A 40 -6.92 1.98 2.97
C VAL A 40 -7.73 3.23 2.61
N SER A 41 -7.61 4.29 3.41
CA SER A 41 -8.23 5.60 3.12
C SER A 41 -7.22 6.71 3.34
N ARG A 42 -7.04 7.59 2.35
CA ARG A 42 -5.99 8.64 2.38
C ARG A 42 -6.57 10.02 2.09
N LEU A 43 -6.32 11.00 2.96
CA LEU A 43 -6.61 12.39 2.63
C LEU A 43 -5.45 12.98 1.82
N THR A 44 -5.77 13.54 0.66
CA THR A 44 -4.83 14.25 -0.21
C THR A 44 -5.27 15.70 -0.36
N ARG A 45 -4.39 16.57 -0.88
CA ARG A 45 -4.71 17.99 -1.14
C ARG A 45 -5.95 18.18 -2.01
N ARG A 46 -6.30 17.20 -2.86
CA ARG A 46 -7.52 17.23 -3.67
C ARG A 46 -8.80 17.31 -2.83
N ARG A 47 -8.79 16.69 -1.65
CA ARG A 47 -9.92 16.61 -0.71
C ARG A 47 -9.74 17.47 0.54
N PHE A 48 -8.51 17.91 0.82
CA PHE A 48 -8.20 18.72 1.98
C PHE A 48 -7.05 19.70 1.66
N PRO A 49 -7.36 20.87 1.06
CA PRO A 49 -6.35 21.76 0.46
C PRO A 49 -5.23 22.24 1.40
N ILE A 50 -5.48 22.31 2.71
CA ILE A 50 -4.45 22.69 3.70
C ILE A 50 -3.26 21.72 3.71
N LEU A 51 -3.44 20.49 3.20
CA LEU A 51 -2.36 19.52 3.04
C LEU A 51 -1.25 20.01 2.11
N ASP A 52 -1.58 20.87 1.13
CA ASP A 52 -0.59 21.53 0.28
C ASP A 52 0.27 22.54 1.06
N MET A 53 -0.25 23.14 2.13
CA MET A 53 0.54 24.04 2.98
C MET A 53 1.50 23.29 3.90
N VAL A 54 1.04 22.16 4.47
CA VAL A 54 1.87 21.35 5.39
C VAL A 54 2.74 20.33 4.67
N GLN A 55 2.58 20.18 3.35
CA GLN A 55 3.32 19.24 2.50
C GLN A 55 3.26 17.79 2.99
N MET A 56 2.08 17.37 3.46
CA MET A 56 1.86 16.05 4.07
C MET A 56 0.47 15.52 3.77
N SER A 57 0.28 14.20 3.87
CA SER A 57 -1.01 13.52 3.74
C SER A 57 -1.13 12.41 4.77
N PRO A 58 -2.23 12.34 5.53
CA PRO A 58 -2.49 11.21 6.40
C PRO A 58 -3.25 10.10 5.66
N ALA A 59 -2.88 8.85 5.92
CA ALA A 59 -3.63 7.68 5.49
C ALA A 59 -3.94 6.76 6.67
N ARG A 60 -5.17 6.30 6.74
CA ARG A 60 -5.64 5.27 7.68
C ARG A 60 -5.66 3.93 6.97
N VAL A 61 -5.13 2.92 7.64
CA VAL A 61 -5.10 1.55 7.14
C VAL A 61 -5.68 0.62 8.19
N ASP A 62 -6.70 -0.12 7.78
CA ASP A 62 -7.37 -1.16 8.55
C ASP A 62 -7.05 -2.50 7.87
N VAL A 63 -6.40 -3.42 8.56
CA VAL A 63 -6.00 -4.74 8.05
C VAL A 63 -6.70 -5.81 8.89
N TYR A 64 -7.49 -6.65 8.24
CA TYR A 64 -8.23 -7.72 8.92
C TYR A 64 -7.30 -8.86 9.36
N PRO A 65 -7.77 -9.73 10.27
CA PRO A 65 -6.97 -10.87 10.73
C PRO A 65 -6.37 -11.67 9.57
N ASP A 66 -5.08 -11.98 9.69
CA ASP A 66 -4.28 -12.69 8.69
C ASP A 66 -4.15 -12.05 7.29
N ALA A 67 -4.73 -10.86 7.09
CA ALA A 67 -4.63 -10.16 5.82
C ALA A 67 -3.23 -9.58 5.61
N VAL A 68 -2.88 -9.40 4.35
CA VAL A 68 -1.53 -9.03 3.91
C VAL A 68 -1.55 -7.67 3.24
N LEU A 69 -0.60 -6.82 3.60
CA LEU A 69 -0.23 -5.65 2.82
C LEU A 69 0.82 -6.09 1.79
N PRO A 70 0.51 -6.04 0.48
CA PRO A 70 1.47 -6.45 -0.54
C PRO A 70 2.70 -5.55 -0.51
N PRO A 71 3.86 -6.05 -0.96
CA PRO A 71 5.05 -5.24 -1.07
C PRO A 71 4.77 -3.96 -1.86
N SER A 72 5.11 -2.82 -1.27
CA SER A 72 4.84 -1.50 -1.84
C SER A 72 5.91 -0.48 -1.43
N TRP A 73 6.02 0.61 -2.18
CA TRP A 73 6.93 1.71 -1.87
C TRP A 73 6.34 3.05 -2.30
N ASN A 74 6.72 4.12 -1.59
CA ASN A 74 6.33 5.49 -1.91
C ASN A 74 7.30 6.08 -2.94
N LEU A 75 6.77 6.59 -4.06
CA LEU A 75 7.55 6.99 -5.26
C LEU A 75 8.13 8.41 -5.21
N ASN A 76 7.49 9.37 -4.56
CA ASN A 76 7.78 10.79 -4.75
C ASN A 76 8.94 11.34 -3.88
N GLY A 77 10.16 10.81 -4.09
CA GLY A 77 11.46 11.25 -3.54
C GLY A 77 12.49 10.11 -3.26
N HIS A 78 13.68 10.44 -2.75
CA HIS A 78 14.98 9.82 -3.13
C HIS A 78 15.14 8.29 -2.99
N SER A 79 15.75 7.67 -4.02
CA SER A 79 16.23 6.29 -4.03
C SER A 79 17.76 6.22 -4.09
N ALA A 80 18.35 5.44 -3.20
CA ALA A 80 19.64 4.79 -3.41
C ALA A 80 19.34 3.29 -3.53
N LEU A 81 19.81 2.65 -4.60
CA LEU A 81 19.76 1.19 -4.72
C LEU A 81 20.68 0.59 -3.66
N ASP A 82 20.08 0.17 -2.54
CA ASP A 82 20.71 -0.69 -1.54
C ASP A 82 20.40 -2.16 -1.88
N ASN A 83 21.31 -3.07 -1.56
CA ASN A 83 21.43 -4.46 -2.05
C ASN A 83 20.30 -5.43 -1.62
N GLY A 84 19.06 -4.95 -1.45
CA GLY A 84 17.94 -5.78 -1.00
C GLY A 84 18.06 -6.21 0.47
N THR A 85 18.83 -5.48 1.27
CA THR A 85 19.02 -5.79 2.70
C THR A 85 17.74 -5.49 3.48
N THR A 86 17.27 -6.47 4.24
CA THR A 86 16.18 -6.24 5.21
C THR A 86 16.67 -5.37 6.35
N VAL A 87 16.20 -4.13 6.42
CA VAL A 87 16.55 -3.18 7.49
C VAL A 87 15.63 -3.25 8.71
N PHE A 88 14.49 -3.92 8.57
CA PHE A 88 13.55 -4.19 9.66
C PHE A 88 12.76 -5.48 9.37
N ASP A 89 12.75 -6.39 10.34
CA ASP A 89 11.90 -7.58 10.37
C ASP A 89 11.40 -7.79 11.80
N GLY A 90 10.12 -7.49 12.04
CA GLY A 90 9.57 -7.50 13.39
C GLY A 90 8.08 -7.19 13.46
N VAL A 91 7.54 -7.32 14.67
CA VAL A 91 6.13 -7.05 14.97
C VAL A 91 5.96 -5.62 15.49
N VAL A 92 5.19 -4.81 14.76
CA VAL A 92 4.75 -3.50 15.23
C VAL A 92 3.45 -3.65 16.01
N ARG A 93 3.40 -3.06 17.21
CA ARG A 93 2.26 -3.12 18.13
C ARG A 93 1.62 -1.73 18.28
N ALA A 94 0.39 -1.71 18.77
CA ALA A 94 -0.31 -0.46 19.09
C ALA A 94 0.56 0.43 19.99
N GLY A 95 0.62 1.72 19.66
CA GLY A 95 1.44 2.71 20.36
C GLY A 95 2.90 2.80 19.90
N GLN A 96 3.36 1.93 18.99
CA GLN A 96 4.69 2.03 18.40
C GLN A 96 4.67 2.87 17.12
N LEU A 97 5.76 3.62 16.90
CA LEU A 97 6.01 4.37 15.68
C LEU A 97 7.08 3.64 14.84
N LEU A 98 6.77 3.38 13.57
CA LEU A 98 7.73 2.90 12.59
C LEU A 98 7.88 3.98 11.51
N ILE A 99 9.12 4.41 11.27
CA ILE A 99 9.46 5.32 10.18
C ILE A 99 9.92 4.46 9.00
N VAL A 100 9.23 4.56 7.88
CA VAL A 100 9.64 3.94 6.61
C VAL A 100 10.18 5.06 5.73
N PRO A 101 11.50 5.12 5.49
CA PRO A 101 12.05 6.12 4.58
C PRO A 101 11.51 5.91 3.17
N GLN A 102 11.58 6.97 2.39
CA GLN A 102 11.13 6.94 1.03
C GLN A 102 11.95 5.99 0.15
N GLY A 103 11.30 5.34 -0.82
CA GLY A 103 11.93 4.35 -1.70
C GLY A 103 12.15 2.97 -1.05
N TYR A 104 11.93 2.83 0.25
CA TYR A 104 12.03 1.54 0.92
C TYR A 104 10.80 0.69 0.63
N LEU A 105 11.04 -0.59 0.39
CA LEU A 105 9.98 -1.58 0.24
C LEU A 105 9.41 -1.93 1.60
N VAL A 106 8.09 -1.86 1.73
CA VAL A 106 7.37 -2.33 2.91
C VAL A 106 6.38 -3.43 2.52
N ALA A 107 6.36 -4.49 3.31
CA ALA A 107 5.36 -5.54 3.26
C ALA A 107 4.96 -5.87 4.70
N GLY A 108 3.73 -6.34 4.90
CA GLY A 108 3.24 -6.64 6.24
C GLY A 108 2.12 -7.65 6.24
N LYS A 109 1.93 -8.30 7.39
CA LYS A 109 0.80 -9.19 7.64
C LYS A 109 0.23 -8.88 9.02
N ALA A 110 -1.08 -8.75 9.11
CA ALA A 110 -1.74 -8.64 10.40
C ALA A 110 -1.60 -9.96 11.17
N GLN A 111 -1.16 -9.87 12.43
CA GLN A 111 -1.04 -11.02 13.32
C GLN A 111 -2.18 -11.04 14.34
N GLY A 112 -2.68 -12.22 14.64
CA GLY A 112 -3.72 -12.42 15.65
C GLY A 112 -5.13 -12.13 15.14
N ALA A 113 -6.11 -12.48 15.98
CA ALA A 113 -7.54 -12.45 15.66
C ALA A 113 -8.14 -11.03 15.60
N GLU A 114 -7.40 -10.01 16.03
CA GLU A 114 -7.89 -8.63 16.09
C GLU A 114 -7.57 -7.81 14.83
N GLY A 115 -6.69 -8.32 13.96
CA GLY A 115 -6.18 -7.56 12.82
C GLY A 115 -5.17 -6.49 13.26
N PHE A 116 -5.02 -5.44 12.45
CA PHE A 116 -4.13 -4.33 12.73
C PHE A 116 -4.67 -3.02 12.15
N GLN A 117 -4.50 -1.93 12.87
CA GLN A 117 -4.88 -0.59 12.41
C GLN A 117 -3.75 0.38 12.69
N TYR A 118 -3.48 1.25 11.71
CA TYR A 118 -2.53 2.33 11.88
C TYR A 118 -2.91 3.56 11.08
N VAL A 119 -2.34 4.69 11.49
CA VAL A 119 -2.32 5.93 10.71
C VAL A 119 -0.88 6.16 10.26
N SER A 120 -0.72 6.46 8.98
CA SER A 120 0.55 6.87 8.39
C SER A 120 0.48 8.34 8.02
N PHE A 121 1.58 9.06 8.24
CA PHE A 121 1.77 10.42 7.76
C PHE A 121 2.80 10.37 6.65
N GLU A 122 2.37 10.63 5.43
CA GLU A 122 3.21 10.61 4.24
C GLU A 122 3.65 12.05 3.95
N THR A 123 4.95 12.27 3.75
CA THR A 123 5.56 13.60 3.55
C THR A 123 5.38 14.10 2.11
N SER A 124 4.13 14.05 1.64
CA SER A 124 3.69 14.57 0.35
C SER A 124 2.21 14.92 0.46
N PRO A 125 1.74 16.04 -0.12
CA PRO A 125 0.33 16.38 -0.17
C PRO A 125 -0.47 15.49 -1.15
N GLU A 126 0.22 14.72 -1.98
CA GLU A 126 -0.36 13.79 -2.95
C GLU A 126 0.57 12.56 -3.14
N PRO A 127 0.62 11.67 -2.15
CA PRO A 127 1.51 10.51 -2.14
C PRO A 127 1.18 9.54 -3.26
N VAL A 128 2.22 9.01 -3.92
CA VAL A 128 2.05 7.98 -4.94
C VAL A 128 2.68 6.69 -4.43
N VAL A 129 1.84 5.66 -4.29
CA VAL A 129 2.24 4.33 -3.82
C VAL A 129 2.29 3.38 -4.99
N SER A 130 3.42 2.72 -5.20
CA SER A 130 3.53 1.60 -6.13
C SER A 130 3.40 0.28 -5.39
N HIS A 131 2.66 -0.66 -6.00
CA HIS A 131 2.52 -2.02 -5.49
C HIS A 131 3.26 -2.99 -6.39
N PHE A 132 3.92 -3.97 -5.79
CA PHE A 132 4.63 -5.01 -6.51
C PHE A 132 3.69 -6.08 -7.07
N ALA A 133 2.66 -6.45 -6.32
CA ALA A 133 1.64 -7.43 -6.71
C ALA A 133 0.23 -6.84 -6.60
N GLY A 134 -0.74 -7.44 -7.30
CA GLY A 134 -2.15 -7.03 -7.28
C GLY A 134 -2.67 -6.48 -8.61
N ALA A 135 -3.89 -5.93 -8.57
CA ALA A 135 -4.63 -5.52 -9.75
C ALA A 135 -3.99 -4.36 -10.53
N ARG A 136 -3.23 -3.49 -9.86
CA ARG A 136 -2.57 -2.30 -10.43
C ARG A 136 -1.10 -2.27 -10.02
N SER A 137 -0.40 -3.37 -10.30
CA SER A 137 0.95 -3.61 -9.81
C SER A 137 1.99 -3.67 -10.91
N VAL A 138 3.24 -3.40 -10.54
CA VAL A 138 4.36 -3.44 -11.48
C VAL A 138 4.49 -4.80 -12.15
N LEU A 139 4.33 -5.91 -11.41
CA LEU A 139 4.35 -7.24 -12.02
C LEU A 139 3.28 -7.41 -13.09
N ARG A 140 2.06 -6.88 -12.86
CA ARG A 140 0.97 -6.98 -13.84
C ARG A 140 1.27 -6.19 -15.11
N ASP A 141 1.91 -5.03 -14.96
CA ASP A 141 2.18 -4.09 -16.04
C ASP A 141 3.36 -4.53 -16.93
N LEU A 142 4.32 -5.31 -16.39
CA LEU A 142 5.45 -5.85 -17.16
C LEU A 142 5.01 -6.92 -18.17
N PRO A 143 5.56 -6.98 -19.40
CA PRO A 143 5.30 -8.09 -20.32
C PRO A 143 5.65 -9.45 -19.68
N VAL A 144 4.87 -10.49 -20.00
CA VAL A 144 5.07 -11.82 -19.38
C VAL A 144 6.47 -12.38 -19.63
N ASP A 145 7.03 -12.15 -20.81
CA ASP A 145 8.36 -12.65 -21.16
C ASP A 145 9.48 -11.87 -20.45
N VAL A 146 9.24 -10.61 -20.07
CA VAL A 146 10.15 -9.84 -19.20
C VAL A 146 10.16 -10.44 -17.81
N VAL A 147 8.98 -10.74 -17.24
CA VAL A 147 8.89 -11.41 -15.93
C VAL A 147 9.57 -12.79 -15.98
N ALA A 148 9.25 -13.61 -16.99
CA ALA A 148 9.86 -14.92 -17.16
C ALA A 148 11.40 -14.84 -17.25
N GLY A 149 11.92 -13.95 -18.10
CA GLY A 149 13.35 -13.74 -18.27
C GLY A 149 14.05 -13.17 -17.03
N SER A 150 13.44 -12.24 -16.31
CA SER A 150 14.03 -11.63 -15.11
C SER A 150 14.10 -12.58 -13.92
N TYR A 151 13.12 -13.48 -13.75
CA TYR A 151 13.08 -14.44 -12.65
C TYR A 151 13.62 -15.82 -13.02
N GLY A 152 13.93 -16.09 -14.29
CA GLY A 152 14.37 -17.41 -14.75
C GLY A 152 13.30 -18.49 -14.60
N VAL A 153 12.03 -18.12 -14.80
CA VAL A 153 10.86 -19.01 -14.62
C VAL A 153 10.15 -19.27 -15.96
N SER A 154 9.32 -20.31 -16.00
CA SER A 154 8.47 -20.58 -17.16
C SER A 154 7.47 -19.45 -17.41
N ARG A 155 6.94 -19.39 -18.63
CA ARG A 155 5.92 -18.40 -18.99
C ARG A 155 4.64 -18.61 -18.20
N GLU A 156 4.30 -19.86 -17.89
CA GLU A 156 3.17 -20.26 -17.06
C GLU A 156 3.33 -19.77 -15.61
N GLU A 157 4.52 -19.93 -15.02
CA GLU A 157 4.84 -19.40 -13.69
C GLU A 157 4.83 -17.86 -13.68
N ALA A 158 5.38 -17.22 -14.71
CA ALA A 158 5.30 -15.77 -14.86
C ALA A 158 3.84 -15.30 -14.95
N MET A 159 2.99 -15.99 -15.71
CA MET A 159 1.54 -15.71 -15.73
C MET A 159 0.91 -15.91 -14.36
N ALA A 160 1.30 -16.93 -13.60
CA ALA A 160 0.79 -17.14 -12.24
C ALA A 160 1.21 -15.99 -11.30
N LEU A 161 2.48 -15.57 -11.33
CA LEU A 161 2.99 -14.42 -10.56
C LEU A 161 2.18 -13.16 -10.86
N LYS A 162 1.90 -12.89 -12.13
CA LYS A 162 1.11 -11.73 -12.56
C LYS A 162 -0.36 -11.80 -12.14
N ASN A 163 -0.96 -12.99 -12.22
CA ASN A 163 -2.42 -13.13 -12.22
C ASN A 163 -3.03 -13.71 -10.94
N ASN A 164 -2.22 -14.28 -10.05
CA ASN A 164 -2.72 -14.93 -8.84
C ASN A 164 -3.51 -13.94 -7.99
N ARG A 165 -3.04 -12.71 -7.82
CA ARG A 165 -3.69 -11.67 -6.98
C ARG A 165 -4.40 -10.58 -7.80
N ARG A 166 -4.76 -10.85 -9.06
CA ARG A 166 -5.20 -9.83 -10.04
C ARG A 166 -6.47 -9.05 -9.71
N HIS A 167 -7.23 -9.51 -8.71
CA HIS A 167 -8.51 -8.91 -8.29
C HIS A 167 -8.39 -8.14 -6.97
N GLU A 168 -7.20 -8.11 -6.37
CA GLU A 168 -6.94 -7.50 -5.08
C GLU A 168 -6.01 -6.29 -5.26
N HIS A 169 -6.23 -5.22 -4.50
CA HIS A 169 -5.43 -3.99 -4.57
C HIS A 169 -5.31 -3.33 -3.20
N GLY A 170 -4.12 -2.84 -2.86
CA GLY A 170 -3.83 -2.19 -1.57
C GLY A 170 -3.76 -3.13 -0.35
N VAL A 171 -4.71 -4.06 -0.20
CA VAL A 171 -4.77 -5.01 0.92
C VAL A 171 -5.39 -6.35 0.48
N PHE A 172 -4.76 -7.45 0.87
CA PHE A 172 -4.98 -8.78 0.32
C PHE A 172 -5.57 -9.73 1.34
N ALA A 173 -6.60 -10.45 0.94
CA ALA A 173 -7.27 -11.41 1.79
C ALA A 173 -6.30 -12.56 2.10
N PRO A 174 -6.41 -13.15 3.31
CA PRO A 174 -5.74 -14.40 3.61
C PRO A 174 -6.13 -15.43 2.55
N ARG A 175 -5.14 -16.13 1.98
CA ARG A 175 -5.44 -17.35 1.24
C ARG A 175 -5.33 -18.51 2.20
N PRO A 176 -6.26 -19.48 2.17
CA PRO A 176 -5.98 -20.77 2.78
C PRO A 176 -4.68 -21.28 2.15
N TYR A 177 -3.69 -21.57 2.99
CA TYR A 177 -2.53 -22.34 2.57
C TYR A 177 -3.05 -23.69 2.09
N TYR A 178 -3.19 -23.87 0.78
CA TYR A 178 -3.16 -25.23 0.26
C TYR A 178 -1.73 -25.70 0.47
N HIS A 179 -1.53 -26.63 1.40
CA HIS A 179 -0.36 -27.49 1.37
C HIS A 179 -0.35 -28.12 -0.03
N GLN A 180 0.51 -27.60 -0.90
CA GLN A 180 0.87 -28.29 -2.12
C GLN A 180 1.71 -29.48 -1.65
N GLY A 181 1.02 -30.55 -1.28
CA GLY A 181 1.63 -31.86 -1.16
C GLY A 181 2.22 -32.17 -2.53
N HIS A 182 3.54 -32.03 -2.65
CA HIS A 182 4.28 -32.57 -3.77
C HIS A 182 4.10 -34.09 -3.74
N ALA A 183 3.05 -34.57 -4.42
CA ALA A 183 2.96 -35.93 -4.86
C ALA A 183 4.01 -36.13 -5.97
N GLY A 184 5.12 -36.78 -5.60
CA GLY A 184 5.85 -37.73 -6.42
C GLY A 184 6.68 -37.20 -7.60
N CYS A 185 8.01 -37.24 -7.43
CA CYS A 185 8.87 -38.07 -8.28
C CYS A 185 9.94 -38.69 -7.39
N ARG A 186 9.71 -39.94 -6.97
CA ARG A 186 10.74 -40.81 -6.41
C ARG A 186 11.45 -41.42 -7.62
N ALA A 187 12.63 -40.93 -7.96
CA ALA A 187 13.52 -41.68 -8.84
C ALA A 187 13.98 -42.92 -8.06
N GLN A 188 13.56 -44.08 -8.52
CA GLN A 188 14.31 -45.31 -8.29
C GLN A 188 15.46 -45.26 -9.29
N ASP A 189 16.68 -45.37 -8.79
CA ASP A 189 17.82 -46.07 -9.39
C ASP A 189 18.75 -46.49 -8.25
#